data_AF-D6PD87-F1
#
_entry.id   AF-D6PD87-F1
#
_cell.length_a   1.000
_cell.length_b   1.000
_cell.length_c   1.000
_cell.angle_alpha   90.00
_cell.angle_beta   90.00
_cell.angle_gamma   90.00
#
_symmetry.space_group_name_H-M   'P 1'
#
loop_
_entity.id
_entity.type
_entity.pdbx_description
1 polymer ?
#
loop_
_entity_poly.entity_id
_entity_poly.type
_entity_poly.pdbx_seq_one_letter_code
_entity_poly.pdbx_strand_id
1 'polypeptide(L)'
;MVPRIFILSIFLIIPSAYASGDTLEITYVETNTDIKDLIWEKRPVLVFSNSHLDPNLKQQIKMFGSDPDALSSRDVKVFVDDKPEPNSNLRKRFRPKGFLII
;
A
#
# COMPACT_ATOMS: atom_id res chain seq x y z
N MET A 1 67.31 7.72 1.30
CA MET A 1 66.59 7.63 2.58
C MET A 1 65.28 8.38 2.41
N VAL A 2 64.17 7.66 2.18
CA VAL A 2 62.83 8.23 1.95
C VAL A 2 61.83 7.38 2.75
N PRO A 3 61.04 7.94 3.67
CA PRO A 3 60.07 7.14 4.43
C PRO A 3 58.79 6.96 3.62
N ARG A 4 58.37 5.71 3.46
CA ARG A 4 57.12 5.28 2.82
C ARG A 4 56.01 5.31 3.87
N ILE A 5 55.07 6.25 3.74
CA ILE A 5 53.86 6.32 4.57
C ILE A 5 52.79 5.44 3.90
N PHE A 6 52.48 4.30 4.54
CA PHE A 6 51.38 3.43 4.15
C PHE A 6 50.11 3.93 4.85
N ILE A 7 49.16 4.48 4.09
CA ILE A 7 47.83 4.84 4.57
C ILE A 7 46.91 3.63 4.33
N LEU A 8 46.48 3.00 5.42
CA LEU A 8 45.48 1.93 5.39
C LEU A 8 44.12 2.52 5.76
N SER A 9 43.35 2.94 4.76
CA SER A 9 41.96 3.37 4.96
C SER A 9 41.05 2.14 4.85
N ILE A 10 40.58 1.62 5.98
CA ILE A 10 39.50 0.63 6.02
C ILE A 10 38.18 1.39 5.78
N PHE A 11 37.56 1.15 4.63
CA PHE A 11 36.18 1.56 4.37
C PHE A 11 35.25 0.52 5.00
N LEU A 12 34.66 0.86 6.14
CA LEU A 12 33.60 0.08 6.77
C LEU A 12 32.34 0.24 5.91
N ILE A 13 32.04 -0.73 5.06
CA ILE A 13 30.75 -0.81 4.37
C ILE A 13 29.72 -1.23 5.42
N ILE A 14 28.95 -0.27 5.90
CA ILE A 14 27.74 -0.54 6.69
C ILE A 14 26.63 -0.82 5.67
N PRO A 15 26.14 -2.06 5.52
CA PRO A 15 24.89 -2.27 4.82
C PRO A 15 23.78 -1.72 5.70
N SER A 16 23.45 -0.44 5.56
CA SER A 16 22.20 0.10 6.05
C SER A 16 21.09 -0.46 5.16
N ALA A 17 20.62 -1.66 5.47
CA ALA A 17 19.27 -2.06 5.11
C ALA A 17 18.34 -1.12 5.87
N TYR A 18 18.00 0.02 5.26
CA TYR A 18 16.89 0.82 5.74
C TYR A 18 15.64 -0.05 5.63
N ALA A 19 15.10 -0.46 6.78
CA ALA A 19 13.72 -0.89 6.85
C ALA A 19 12.91 0.26 6.23
N SER A 20 12.33 0.02 5.06
CA SER A 20 11.40 0.97 4.45
C SER A 20 10.27 1.10 5.47
N GLY A 21 10.16 2.26 6.12
CA GLY A 21 9.05 2.54 7.03
C GLY A 21 7.77 2.27 6.25
N ASP A 22 7.04 1.25 6.69
CA ASP A 22 5.96 0.60 5.96
C ASP A 22 4.78 1.56 5.86
N THR A 23 4.91 2.48 4.92
CA THR A 23 3.94 3.53 4.65
C THR A 23 2.74 2.85 4.04
N LEU A 24 1.55 3.10 4.59
CA LEU A 24 0.32 2.53 4.07
C LEU A 24 0.20 2.73 2.55
N GLU A 25 0.30 1.62 1.83
CA GLU A 25 0.19 1.61 0.37
C GLU A 25 -1.30 1.53 0.00
N ILE A 26 -1.93 2.70 -0.18
CA ILE A 26 -3.27 2.80 -0.76
C ILE A 26 -3.14 2.79 -2.27
N THR A 27 -3.65 1.74 -2.91
CA THR A 27 -3.70 1.60 -4.36
C THR A 27 -5.10 1.95 -4.87
N TYR A 28 -5.21 2.85 -5.84
CA TYR A 28 -6.48 3.10 -6.52
C TYR A 28 -6.73 2.04 -7.59
N VAL A 29 -7.95 1.53 -7.64
CA VAL A 29 -8.35 0.44 -8.54
C VAL A 29 -8.50 0.97 -9.96
N GLU A 30 -7.86 0.28 -10.90
CA GLU A 30 -8.06 0.45 -12.33
C GLU A 30 -8.99 -0.63 -12.87
N THR A 31 -9.41 -0.49 -14.13
CA THR A 31 -10.33 -1.43 -14.79
C THR A 31 -9.89 -2.89 -14.68
N ASN A 32 -8.59 -3.15 -14.84
CA ASN A 32 -8.01 -4.48 -14.91
C ASN A 32 -7.34 -4.96 -13.62
N THR A 33 -7.40 -4.18 -12.53
CA THR A 33 -6.80 -4.58 -11.25
C THR A 33 -7.38 -5.91 -10.78
N ASP A 34 -6.49 -6.83 -10.39
CA ASP A 34 -6.83 -8.10 -9.76
C ASP A 34 -6.01 -8.25 -8.46
N ILE A 35 -6.53 -9.03 -7.53
CA ILE A 35 -5.93 -9.28 -6.21
C ILE A 35 -5.58 -10.75 -6.00
N LYS A 36 -5.69 -11.59 -7.04
CA LYS A 36 -5.37 -13.03 -6.95
C LYS A 36 -3.93 -13.29 -6.57
N ASP A 37 -3.01 -12.45 -7.02
CA ASP A 37 -1.58 -12.59 -6.73
C ASP A 37 -1.27 -12.29 -5.25
N LEU A 38 -2.17 -11.59 -4.56
CA LEU A 38 -2.04 -11.31 -3.12
C LEU A 38 -2.52 -12.46 -2.24
N ILE A 39 -3.15 -13.49 -2.82
CA ILE A 39 -3.60 -14.64 -2.03
C ILE A 39 -2.34 -15.28 -1.43
N TRP A 40 -2.29 -15.33 -0.09
CA TRP A 40 -1.16 -15.80 0.74
C TRP A 40 -0.01 -14.81 0.97
N GLU A 41 0.09 -13.72 0.21
CA GLU A 41 1.15 -12.71 0.38
C GLU A 41 0.74 -11.57 1.31
N LYS A 42 -0.47 -11.03 1.12
CA LYS A 42 -0.98 -9.86 1.84
C LYS A 42 -2.46 -10.04 2.16
N ARG A 43 -2.97 -9.23 3.09
CA ARG A 43 -4.41 -9.15 3.38
C ARG A 43 -5.01 -7.97 2.61
N PRO A 44 -5.59 -8.19 1.42
CA PRO A 44 -6.23 -7.11 0.69
C PRO A 44 -7.48 -6.63 1.45
N VAL A 45 -7.57 -5.32 1.64
CA VAL A 45 -8.81 -4.65 2.07
C VAL A 45 -9.30 -3.84 0.88
N LEU A 46 -10.52 -4.12 0.42
CA LEU A 46 -11.15 -3.43 -0.69
C LEU A 46 -12.12 -2.40 -0.15
N VAL A 47 -12.03 -1.17 -0.62
CA VAL A 47 -12.98 -0.09 -0.33
C VAL A 47 -13.61 0.37 -1.63
N PHE A 48 -14.91 0.14 -1.76
CA PHE A 48 -15.70 0.58 -2.90
C PHE A 48 -16.50 1.82 -2.53
N SER A 49 -16.60 2.76 -3.48
CA SER A 49 -17.45 3.94 -3.43
C SER A 49 -17.91 4.32 -4.83
N ASN A 50 -19.10 4.90 -4.94
CA ASN A 50 -19.61 5.43 -6.21
C ASN A 50 -19.10 6.85 -6.52
N SER A 51 -18.34 7.46 -5.62
CA SER A 51 -17.73 8.77 -5.86
C SER A 51 -16.53 9.00 -4.94
N HIS A 52 -15.50 9.65 -5.48
CA HIS A 52 -14.39 10.20 -4.68
C HIS A 52 -14.84 11.27 -3.67
N LEU A 53 -16.04 11.84 -3.84
CA LEU A 53 -16.60 12.84 -2.93
C LEU A 53 -17.37 12.22 -1.75
N ASP A 54 -17.59 10.91 -1.75
CA ASP A 54 -18.35 10.21 -0.71
C ASP A 54 -17.77 10.48 0.69
N PRO A 55 -18.56 11.00 1.65
CA PRO A 55 -18.11 11.25 3.01
C PRO A 55 -17.57 10.00 3.71
N ASN A 56 -18.16 8.83 3.45
CA ASN A 56 -17.73 7.57 4.07
C ASN A 56 -16.34 7.16 3.57
N LEU A 57 -16.08 7.33 2.27
CA LEU A 57 -14.76 7.08 1.70
C LEU A 57 -13.70 7.98 2.32
N LYS A 58 -13.98 9.29 2.41
CA LYS A 58 -13.06 10.26 3.04
C LYS A 58 -12.78 9.92 4.49
N GLN A 59 -13.83 9.57 5.24
CA GLN A 59 -13.69 9.16 6.64
C GLN A 59 -12.86 7.88 6.78
N GLN A 60 -13.08 6.90 5.90
CA GLN A 60 -12.33 5.64 5.92
C GLN A 60 -10.84 5.85 5.61
N ILE A 61 -10.52 6.64 4.58
CA ILE A 61 -9.12 6.98 4.26
C ILE A 61 -8.45 7.70 5.43
N LYS A 62 -9.18 8.61 6.11
CA LYS A 62 -8.68 9.27 7.32
C LYS A 62 -8.43 8.29 8.47
N MET A 63 -9.27 7.28 8.64
CA MET A 63 -9.08 6.23 9.66
C MET A 63 -7.85 5.38 9.37
N PHE A 64 -7.64 4.98 8.11
CA PHE A 64 -6.42 4.27 7.72
C PHE A 64 -5.17 5.10 8.04
N GLY A 65 -5.17 6.40 7.72
CA GLY A 65 -4.05 7.29 8.03
C GLY A 65 -3.87 7.63 9.53
N SER A 66 -4.84 7.31 10.40
CA SER A 66 -4.74 7.63 11.83
C SER A 66 -3.84 6.66 12.60
N ASP A 67 -3.69 5.43 12.11
CA ASP A 67 -2.81 4.41 12.67
C ASP A 67 -2.27 3.52 11.53
N PRO A 68 -1.24 4.01 10.80
CA PRO A 68 -0.65 3.25 9.69
C PRO A 68 0.05 1.97 10.13
N ASP A 69 0.62 1.97 11.34
CA ASP A 69 1.37 0.84 11.87
C ASP A 69 0.44 -0.36 12.17
N ALA A 70 -0.80 -0.11 12.60
CA ALA A 70 -1.79 -1.16 12.83
C ALA A 70 -2.17 -1.95 11.56
N LEU A 71 -2.07 -1.33 10.39
CA LEU A 71 -2.35 -1.97 9.11
C LEU A 71 -1.10 -2.62 8.51
N SER A 72 0.04 -1.90 8.57
CA SER A 72 1.35 -2.41 8.18
C SER A 72 1.71 -3.71 8.91
N SER A 73 1.61 -3.73 10.24
CA SER A 73 1.98 -4.88 11.09
C SER A 73 1.17 -6.16 10.79
N ARG A 74 0.07 -6.05 10.04
CA ARG A 74 -0.82 -7.14 9.65
C ARG A 74 -0.73 -7.45 8.17
N ASP A 75 0.25 -6.89 7.47
CA ASP A 75 0.47 -7.07 6.03
C ASP A 75 -0.77 -6.68 5.21
N VAL A 76 -1.45 -5.60 5.61
CA VAL A 76 -2.66 -5.12 4.93
C VAL A 76 -2.29 -4.26 3.72
N LYS A 77 -2.91 -4.54 2.57
CA LYS A 77 -2.84 -3.69 1.38
C LYS A 77 -4.24 -3.16 1.05
N VAL A 78 -4.38 -1.84 0.95
CA VAL A 78 -5.69 -1.21 0.75
C VAL A 78 -5.89 -0.89 -0.72
N PHE A 79 -7.01 -1.32 -1.28
CA PHE A 79 -7.45 -0.99 -2.64
C PHE A 79 -8.69 -0.11 -2.58
N VAL A 80 -8.65 1.03 -3.25
CA VAL A 80 -9.76 1.99 -3.29
C VAL A 80 -10.32 2.07 -4.70
N ASP A 81 -11.58 1.68 -4.86
CA ASP A 81 -12.37 1.86 -6.07
C ASP A 81 -13.38 2.98 -5.79
N ASP A 82 -13.06 4.21 -6.23
CA ASP A 82 -13.84 5.42 -5.95
C ASP A 82 -14.75 5.85 -7.11
N LYS A 83 -14.84 5.04 -8.17
CA LYS A 83 -15.59 5.35 -9.39
C LYS A 83 -16.39 4.14 -9.85
N PRO A 84 -17.69 4.30 -10.13
CA PRO A 84 -18.53 3.20 -10.60
C PRO A 84 -18.21 2.81 -12.05
N GLU A 85 -17.70 3.76 -12.84
CA GLU A 85 -17.29 3.55 -14.22
C GLU A 85 -15.86 4.06 -14.46
N PRO A 86 -15.03 3.32 -15.23
CA PRO A 86 -15.35 2.04 -15.87
C PRO A 86 -15.52 0.89 -14.86
N ASN A 87 -16.49 0.00 -15.12
CA ASN A 87 -16.78 -1.13 -14.23
C ASN A 87 -15.58 -2.10 -14.10
N SER A 88 -14.82 -1.95 -13.00
CA SER A 88 -13.59 -2.68 -12.72
C SER A 88 -13.82 -4.19 -12.56
N ASN A 89 -12.76 -4.98 -12.77
CA ASN A 89 -12.82 -6.43 -12.54
C ASN A 89 -13.21 -6.76 -11.09
N LEU A 90 -12.77 -5.94 -10.12
CA LEU A 90 -13.15 -6.08 -8.71
C LEU A 90 -14.65 -5.78 -8.50
N ARG A 91 -15.21 -4.71 -9.08
CA ARG A 91 -16.66 -4.43 -9.02
C ARG A 91 -17.50 -5.53 -9.65
N LYS A 92 -17.08 -6.08 -10.80
CA LYS A 92 -17.76 -7.22 -11.43
C LYS A 92 -17.77 -8.45 -10.52
N ARG A 93 -16.67 -8.70 -9.80
CA ARG A 93 -16.51 -9.84 -8.91
C ARG A 93 -17.33 -9.70 -7.62
N PHE A 94 -17.17 -8.59 -6.91
CA PHE A 94 -17.74 -8.38 -5.57
C PHE A 94 -19.12 -7.70 -5.58
N ARG A 95 -19.52 -7.10 -6.69
CA ARG A 95 -20.83 -6.46 -6.91
C ARG A 95 -21.23 -5.51 -5.76
N PRO A 96 -20.38 -4.52 -5.43
CA PRO A 96 -20.65 -3.59 -4.34
C PRO A 96 -21.90 -2.75 -4.60
N LYS A 97 -22.67 -2.47 -3.55
CA LYS A 97 -23.82 -1.58 -3.58
C LYS A 97 -23.50 -0.31 -2.76
N GLY A 98 -23.10 0.76 -3.44
CA GLY A 98 -22.71 2.01 -2.77
C GLY A 98 -21.35 1.91 -2.11
N PHE A 99 -21.24 2.39 -0.87
CA PHE A 99 -20.04 2.25 -0.06
C PHE A 99 -19.95 0.85 0.56
N LEU A 100 -18.86 0.14 0.32
CA LEU A 100 -18.64 -1.22 0.83
C LEU A 100 -17.17 -1.45 1.15
N ILE A 101 -16.89 -2.14 2.25
CA ILE A 101 -15.55 -2.60 2.63
C ILE A 101 -15.54 -4.12 2.70
N ILE A 102 -14.54 -4.77 2.12
CA ILE A 102 -14.34 -6.24 2.12
C ILE A 102 -12.91 -6.56 2.50
#